data_AF-A0A815FIM5-F1
#
_entry.id   AF-A0A815FIM5-F1
#
_cell.length_a   1.000
_cell.length_b   1.000
_cell.length_c   1.000
_cell.angle_alpha   90.00
_cell.angle_beta   90.00
_cell.angle_gamma   90.00
#
_symmetry.space_group_name_H-M   'P 1'
#
loop_
_entity.id
_entity.type
_entity.pdbx_description
1 polymer ?
#
loop_
_entity_poly.entity_id
_entity_poly.type
_entity_poly.pdbx_seq_one_letter_code
_entity_poly.pdbx_strand_id
1 'polypeptide(L)'
;MSELLPVNDCYNAILEEIKQFSEQEAVSKNISLDGLNAKERSQVYKLFETTYDQLLQFDRQYSLNNGEKQVVLTVKKITPNEKMKITSVTIDDAIVREFRKYTKLPIPIINHQFIDYYIDCLNPYNDGRTMFSQFIKDVESHETVSRLRSRIEQVLDNIVSHIRDHSSMQSFRDNMFEEEIKFRKSSPYKTSGELYKKENQDKLFISVDINKASYNILKYYHPEVFNHLSTWEEFVLSFCGDKPIHILTSSKAIRVRTLGSVNFEKRISFLAEYFIRKVLHEMNITPSSVLNIAKDEVILSYDQTTFHRLFNGHHGPFFRVEAFRLVKLPTYDYFVKEYFQPVQGIDHQEIEIIRREFRCIPLIFLMQCIKQYEGKLILEIDRKITVETGQVATLDESIF
;
A
#
# COMPACT_ATOMS: atom_id res chain seq x y z
N MET A 1 -9.57 -42.62 -21.61
CA MET A 1 -10.44 -41.59 -21.01
C MET A 1 -10.06 -41.50 -19.55
N SER A 2 -9.18 -40.55 -19.20
CA SER A 2 -8.80 -40.29 -17.81
C SER A 2 -9.88 -39.40 -17.19
N GLU A 3 -10.52 -39.89 -16.13
CA GLU A 3 -11.43 -39.09 -15.31
C GLU A 3 -10.65 -37.92 -14.70
N LEU A 4 -11.01 -36.70 -15.11
CA LEU A 4 -10.56 -35.48 -14.46
C LEU A 4 -11.20 -35.43 -13.07
N LEU A 5 -10.37 -35.49 -12.03
CA LEU A 5 -10.80 -35.24 -10.66
C LEU A 5 -11.45 -33.84 -10.56
N PRO A 6 -12.50 -33.68 -9.74
CA PRO A 6 -13.15 -32.38 -9.57
C PRO A 6 -12.16 -31.33 -9.04
N VAL A 7 -12.31 -30.09 -9.52
CA VAL A 7 -11.36 -28.96 -9.41
C VAL A 7 -10.93 -28.61 -7.97
N ASN A 8 -11.67 -29.05 -6.95
CA ASN A 8 -11.32 -28.81 -5.53
C ASN A 8 -10.32 -29.85 -4.95
N ASP A 9 -10.16 -30.99 -5.60
CA ASP A 9 -9.31 -32.08 -5.11
C ASP A 9 -7.83 -31.87 -5.46
N CYS A 10 -7.54 -31.24 -6.61
CA CYS A 10 -6.17 -30.95 -7.05
C CYS A 10 -5.44 -29.98 -6.10
N TYR A 11 -6.14 -28.94 -5.61
CA TYR A 11 -5.57 -27.99 -4.65
C TYR A 11 -5.23 -28.68 -3.33
N ASN A 12 -6.15 -29.44 -2.77
CA ASN A 12 -5.93 -30.17 -1.51
C ASN A 12 -4.85 -31.24 -1.64
N ALA A 13 -4.76 -31.92 -2.79
CA ALA A 13 -3.69 -32.88 -3.06
C ALA A 13 -2.31 -32.22 -3.07
N ILE A 14 -2.18 -31.04 -3.68
CA ILE A 14 -0.94 -30.27 -3.67
C ILE A 14 -0.58 -29.81 -2.25
N LEU A 15 -1.55 -29.37 -1.45
CA LEU A 15 -1.30 -28.99 -0.06
C LEU A 15 -0.79 -30.16 0.79
N GLU A 16 -1.43 -31.32 0.63
CA GLU A 16 -1.02 -32.53 1.33
C GLU A 16 0.36 -33.00 0.87
N GLU A 17 0.67 -32.88 -0.42
CA GLU A 17 1.99 -33.21 -0.97
C GLU A 17 3.10 -32.30 -0.40
N ILE A 18 2.82 -31.01 -0.21
CA ILE A 18 3.74 -30.04 0.42
C ILE A 18 3.97 -30.42 1.89
N LYS A 19 2.89 -30.72 2.61
CA LYS A 19 2.94 -31.12 4.01
C LYS A 19 3.77 -32.40 4.18
N GLN A 20 3.49 -33.44 3.40
CA GLN A 20 4.26 -34.68 3.41
C GLN A 20 5.74 -34.44 3.09
N PHE A 21 6.05 -33.60 2.10
CA PHE A 21 7.44 -33.25 1.81
C PHE A 21 8.12 -32.57 3.00
N SER A 22 7.42 -31.67 3.71
CA SER A 22 7.95 -31.00 4.90
C SER A 22 8.35 -31.97 6.02
N GLU A 23 7.75 -33.16 6.07
CA GLU A 23 7.99 -34.20 7.07
C GLU A 23 8.97 -35.30 6.61
N GLN A 24 9.19 -35.48 5.30
CA GLN A 24 10.07 -36.52 4.73
C GLN A 24 11.58 -36.22 4.83
N GLU A 25 12.46 -37.21 4.70
CA GLU A 25 13.92 -36.95 4.71
C GLU A 25 14.46 -36.30 3.42
N ALA A 26 13.66 -36.24 2.36
CA ALA A 26 14.06 -35.69 1.07
C ALA A 26 14.40 -34.18 1.16
N VAL A 27 15.52 -33.77 0.55
CA VAL A 27 16.04 -32.38 0.62
C VAL A 27 15.44 -31.48 -0.48
N SER A 28 14.97 -32.05 -1.58
CA SER A 28 14.30 -31.30 -2.65
C SER A 28 13.21 -32.13 -3.33
N LYS A 29 12.15 -31.47 -3.79
CA LYS A 29 11.06 -32.09 -4.55
C LYS A 29 10.48 -31.11 -5.56
N ASN A 30 10.12 -31.63 -6.74
CA ASN A 30 9.35 -30.89 -7.73
C ASN A 30 7.87 -31.24 -7.58
N ILE A 31 7.03 -30.22 -7.44
CA ILE A 31 5.57 -30.34 -7.32
C ILE A 31 4.96 -29.68 -8.55
N SER A 32 4.21 -30.45 -9.34
CA SER A 32 3.48 -29.88 -10.48
C SER A 32 2.27 -29.10 -9.98
N LEU A 33 2.09 -27.89 -10.50
CA LEU A 33 0.89 -27.06 -10.28
C LEU A 33 -0.03 -27.07 -11.50
N ASP A 34 0.13 -28.08 -12.35
CA ASP A 34 -0.73 -28.32 -13.50
C ASP A 34 -2.08 -28.81 -12.98
N GLY A 35 -3.17 -28.20 -13.46
CA GLY A 35 -4.52 -28.41 -12.93
C GLY A 35 -5.00 -27.29 -11.98
N LEU A 36 -4.11 -26.44 -11.47
CA LEU A 36 -4.51 -25.24 -10.71
C LEU A 36 -4.69 -24.01 -11.61
N ASN A 37 -5.71 -23.21 -11.34
CA ASN A 37 -5.87 -21.89 -11.94
C ASN A 37 -4.96 -20.84 -11.26
N ALA A 38 -4.89 -19.63 -11.82
CA ALA A 38 -4.00 -18.57 -11.31
C ALA A 38 -4.28 -18.17 -9.85
N LYS A 39 -5.55 -18.21 -9.42
CA LYS A 39 -5.96 -17.87 -8.05
C LYS A 39 -5.49 -18.93 -7.06
N GLU A 40 -5.68 -20.20 -7.39
CA GLU A 40 -5.23 -21.33 -6.57
C GLU A 40 -3.71 -21.38 -6.47
N ARG A 41 -2.99 -21.15 -7.58
CA ARG A 41 -1.52 -21.02 -7.57
C ARG A 41 -1.06 -19.91 -6.63
N SER A 42 -1.73 -18.75 -6.67
CA SER A 42 -1.45 -17.65 -5.74
C SER A 42 -1.66 -18.03 -4.28
N GLN A 43 -2.68 -18.84 -3.97
CA GLN A 43 -2.93 -19.35 -2.63
C GLN A 43 -1.85 -20.34 -2.18
N VAL A 44 -1.37 -21.23 -3.07
CA VAL A 44 -0.24 -22.13 -2.79
C VAL A 44 1.02 -21.32 -2.47
N TYR A 45 1.34 -20.28 -3.25
CA TYR A 45 2.51 -19.42 -2.99
C TYR A 45 2.40 -18.70 -1.64
N LYS A 46 1.22 -18.16 -1.33
CA LYS A 46 0.97 -17.51 -0.04
C LYS A 46 1.12 -18.48 1.13
N LEU A 47 0.72 -19.74 0.97
CA LEU A 47 0.89 -20.76 2.00
C LEU A 47 2.38 -21.02 2.28
N PHE A 48 3.22 -21.11 1.24
CA PHE A 48 4.67 -21.23 1.43
C PHE A 48 5.25 -20.03 2.18
N GLU A 49 4.87 -18.81 1.78
CA GLU A 49 5.37 -17.58 2.39
C GLU A 49 4.92 -17.36 3.84
N THR A 50 3.84 -18.01 4.28
CA THR A 50 3.24 -17.79 5.61
C THR A 50 3.41 -18.97 6.57
N THR A 51 3.41 -20.20 6.07
CA THR A 51 3.37 -21.42 6.89
C THR A 51 4.68 -22.18 6.85
N TYR A 52 5.38 -22.18 5.71
CA TYR A 52 6.58 -23.00 5.50
C TYR A 52 7.85 -22.18 5.26
N ASP A 53 7.81 -20.86 5.41
CA ASP A 53 8.92 -19.95 5.08
C ASP A 53 10.19 -20.24 5.90
N GLN A 54 10.05 -20.80 7.10
CA GLN A 54 11.17 -21.21 7.96
C GLN A 54 11.69 -22.62 7.70
N LEU A 55 10.98 -23.42 6.92
CA LEU A 55 11.26 -24.85 6.69
C LEU A 55 11.67 -25.12 5.24
N LEU A 56 11.07 -24.42 4.28
CA LEU A 56 11.14 -24.71 2.86
C LEU A 56 11.44 -23.43 2.05
N GLN A 57 12.33 -23.53 1.08
CA GLN A 57 12.47 -22.58 -0.03
C GLN A 57 11.77 -23.13 -1.26
N PHE A 58 11.25 -22.25 -2.12
CA PHE A 58 10.67 -22.67 -3.39
C PHE A 58 11.14 -21.80 -4.55
N ASP A 59 11.30 -22.41 -5.72
CA ASP A 59 11.56 -21.74 -6.98
C ASP A 59 10.48 -22.12 -8.01
N ARG A 60 10.11 -21.16 -8.85
CA ARG A 60 9.07 -21.32 -9.86
C ARG A 60 9.73 -21.57 -11.20
N GLN A 61 9.53 -22.76 -11.74
CA GLN A 61 10.10 -23.15 -13.02
C GLN A 61 9.02 -23.42 -14.03
N TYR A 62 9.30 -23.04 -15.27
CA TYR A 62 8.47 -23.38 -16.42
C TYR A 62 9.19 -24.44 -17.22
N SER A 63 8.63 -25.65 -17.26
CA SER A 63 9.13 -26.71 -18.13
C SER A 63 8.23 -26.82 -19.37
N LEU A 64 8.83 -27.20 -20.49
CA LEU A 64 8.11 -27.59 -21.69
C LEU A 64 8.05 -29.11 -21.72
N ASN A 65 6.84 -29.67 -21.68
CA ASN A 65 6.61 -31.09 -21.84
C ASN A 65 5.63 -31.29 -22.99
N ASN A 66 6.06 -31.99 -24.04
CA ASN A 66 5.27 -32.20 -25.27
C ASN A 66 4.70 -30.91 -25.91
N GLY A 67 5.41 -29.78 -25.79
CA GLY A 67 4.99 -28.50 -26.37
C GLY A 67 4.03 -27.66 -25.50
N GLU A 68 3.58 -28.19 -24.36
CA GLU A 68 2.77 -27.45 -23.40
C GLU A 68 3.63 -26.91 -22.25
N LYS A 69 3.34 -25.68 -21.82
CA LYS A 69 4.05 -25.00 -20.73
C LYS A 69 3.50 -25.49 -19.40
N GLN A 70 4.30 -26.26 -18.67
CA GLN A 70 3.99 -26.75 -17.33
C GLN A 70 4.55 -25.80 -16.27
N VAL A 71 3.83 -25.66 -15.16
CA VAL A 71 4.29 -24.88 -14.00
C VAL A 71 4.72 -25.84 -12.91
N VAL A 72 6.03 -25.90 -12.67
CA VAL A 72 6.63 -26.76 -11.66
C VAL A 72 7.18 -25.90 -10.53
N LEU A 73 6.86 -26.29 -9.30
CA LEU A 73 7.40 -25.71 -8.10
C LEU A 73 8.54 -26.60 -7.58
N THR A 74 9.77 -26.11 -7.61
CA THR A 74 10.89 -26.80 -6.99
C THR A 74 11.00 -26.37 -5.54
N VAL A 75 10.69 -27.26 -4.62
CA VAL A 75 10.72 -27.02 -3.17
C VAL A 75 11.97 -27.66 -2.58
N LYS A 76 12.69 -26.95 -1.73
CA LYS A 76 13.92 -27.40 -1.06
C LYS A 76 13.82 -27.19 0.44
N LYS A 77 14.28 -28.15 1.25
CA LYS A 77 14.39 -27.98 2.70
C LYS A 77 15.53 -27.03 3.03
N ILE A 78 15.29 -26.12 3.96
CA ILE A 78 16.31 -25.23 4.47
C ILE A 78 17.20 -26.02 5.43
N THR A 79 18.44 -26.29 5.04
CA THR A 79 19.39 -27.01 5.90
C THR A 79 19.95 -26.08 7.00
N PRO A 80 20.40 -26.62 8.16
CA PRO A 80 20.99 -25.81 9.24
C PRO A 80 22.20 -24.96 8.80
N ASN A 81 22.96 -25.40 7.80
CA ASN A 81 24.07 -24.62 7.22
C ASN A 81 23.59 -23.48 6.31
N GLU A 82 22.40 -23.59 5.69
CA GLU A 82 21.77 -22.49 4.95
C GLU A 82 21.10 -21.48 5.90
N LYS A 83 20.62 -21.91 7.07
CA LYS A 83 20.26 -20.99 8.19
C LYS A 83 21.44 -20.12 8.63
N MET A 84 22.68 -20.61 8.50
CA MET A 84 23.91 -19.88 8.85
C MET A 84 24.41 -18.90 7.78
N LYS A 85 23.83 -18.88 6.57
CA LYS A 85 24.12 -17.88 5.51
C LYS A 85 23.06 -16.78 5.38
N ILE A 86 22.05 -16.78 6.24
CA ILE A 86 21.27 -15.58 6.52
C ILE A 86 22.06 -14.87 7.63
N THR A 87 22.92 -13.94 7.24
CA THR A 87 23.50 -13.00 8.19
C THR A 87 22.31 -12.24 8.81
N SER A 88 21.86 -12.65 10.00
CA SER A 88 20.81 -11.93 10.71
C SER A 88 21.30 -10.50 10.90
N VAL A 89 20.68 -9.56 10.20
CA VAL A 89 21.08 -8.17 10.26
C VAL A 89 20.86 -7.68 11.68
N THR A 90 21.92 -7.22 12.36
CA THR A 90 21.79 -6.59 13.68
C THR A 90 21.03 -5.27 13.50
N ILE A 91 19.86 -5.17 14.13
CA ILE A 91 19.04 -3.96 14.07
C ILE A 91 19.68 -2.88 14.95
N ASP A 92 19.97 -1.72 14.36
CA ASP A 92 20.53 -0.56 15.02
C ASP A 92 19.77 0.74 14.63
N ASP A 93 20.17 1.87 15.21
CA ASP A 93 19.53 3.17 14.94
C ASP A 93 19.69 3.63 13.49
N ALA A 94 20.70 3.15 12.76
CA ALA A 94 20.92 3.48 11.36
C ALA A 94 19.88 2.78 10.46
N ILE A 95 19.57 1.51 10.75
CA ILE A 95 18.50 0.76 10.10
C ILE A 95 17.14 1.41 10.37
N VAL A 96 16.86 1.76 11.63
CA VAL A 96 15.59 2.43 11.98
C VAL A 96 15.46 3.78 11.25
N ARG A 97 16.55 4.54 11.14
CA ARG A 97 16.57 5.82 10.42
C ARG A 97 16.26 5.65 8.94
N GLU A 98 16.87 4.69 8.26
CA GLU A 98 16.59 4.44 6.84
C GLU A 98 15.19 3.87 6.63
N PHE A 99 14.75 2.94 7.49
CA PHE A 99 13.37 2.44 7.46
C PHE A 99 12.36 3.59 7.52
N ARG A 100 12.48 4.46 8.54
CA ARG A 100 11.61 5.63 8.72
C ARG A 100 11.69 6.59 7.53
N LYS A 101 12.89 6.80 6.95
CA LYS A 101 13.09 7.65 5.78
C LYS A 101 12.32 7.14 4.57
N TYR A 102 12.35 5.83 4.32
CA TYR A 102 11.68 5.20 3.19
C TYR A 102 10.18 5.01 3.39
N THR A 103 9.73 4.59 4.57
CA THR A 103 8.31 4.35 4.82
C THR A 103 7.53 5.61 5.18
N LYS A 104 8.21 6.61 5.75
CA LYS A 104 7.58 7.76 6.41
C LYS A 104 6.59 7.35 7.51
N LEU A 105 6.75 6.16 8.10
CA LEU A 105 5.98 5.78 9.27
C LEU A 105 6.20 6.81 10.38
N PRO A 106 5.13 7.19 11.12
CA PRO A 106 5.18 8.25 12.11
C PRO A 106 5.78 7.74 13.42
N ILE A 107 7.02 7.26 13.36
CA ILE A 107 7.82 6.84 14.50
C ILE A 107 8.47 8.10 15.10
N PRO A 108 8.21 8.45 16.37
CA PRO A 108 8.70 9.68 16.99
C PRO A 108 10.17 9.60 17.44
N ILE A 109 10.72 8.39 17.61
CA ILE A 109 12.09 8.17 18.11
C ILE A 109 12.90 7.26 17.20
N ILE A 110 14.14 7.63 16.93
CA ILE A 110 15.11 6.82 16.18
C ILE A 110 16.01 6.09 17.19
N ASN A 111 15.42 5.24 18.02
CA ASN A 111 16.14 4.34 18.93
C ASN A 111 15.59 2.93 18.70
N HIS A 112 16.45 2.01 18.25
CA HIS A 112 16.09 0.64 17.92
C HIS A 112 15.51 -0.14 19.12
N GLN A 113 15.83 0.22 20.36
CA GLN A 113 15.27 -0.43 21.54
C GLN A 113 13.75 -0.21 21.68
N PHE A 114 13.21 0.83 21.04
CA PHE A 114 11.80 1.18 21.09
C PHE A 114 11.05 0.89 19.78
N ILE A 115 11.74 0.36 18.76
CA ILE A 115 11.15 0.21 17.42
C ILE A 115 9.94 -0.73 17.42
N ASP A 116 10.05 -1.85 18.14
CA ASP A 116 8.97 -2.83 18.24
C ASP A 116 7.72 -2.24 18.88
N TYR A 117 7.90 -1.47 19.96
CA TYR A 117 6.80 -0.77 20.63
C TYR A 117 6.03 0.12 19.66
N TYR A 118 6.74 0.97 18.91
CA TYR A 118 6.10 1.90 17.98
C TYR A 118 5.48 1.18 16.79
N ILE A 119 6.16 0.17 16.24
CA ILE A 119 5.62 -0.64 15.14
C ILE A 119 4.34 -1.34 15.58
N ASP A 120 4.29 -1.95 16.77
CA ASP A 120 3.09 -2.62 17.27
C ASP A 120 1.94 -1.64 17.50
N CYS A 121 2.23 -0.46 18.05
CA CYS A 121 1.23 0.59 18.24
C CYS A 121 0.67 1.11 16.91
N LEU A 122 1.51 1.14 15.87
CA LEU A 122 1.17 1.67 14.54
C LEU A 122 0.57 0.61 13.60
N ASN A 123 0.85 -0.66 13.84
CA ASN A 123 0.51 -1.77 12.93
C ASN A 123 -0.97 -1.82 12.54
N PRO A 124 -1.94 -1.62 13.47
CA PRO A 124 -3.37 -1.60 13.11
C PRO A 124 -3.77 -0.50 12.11
N TYR A 125 -2.89 0.47 11.84
CA TYR A 125 -3.18 1.67 11.07
C TYR A 125 -2.34 1.78 9.78
N ASN A 126 -1.25 1.03 9.63
CA ASN A 126 -0.31 1.21 8.52
C ASN A 126 0.55 -0.02 8.17
N ASP A 127 0.20 -1.22 8.63
CA ASP A 127 0.92 -2.47 8.33
C ASP A 127 2.42 -2.41 8.69
N GLY A 128 2.77 -1.62 9.71
CA GLY A 128 4.15 -1.34 10.09
C GLY A 128 5.02 -2.59 10.30
N ARG A 129 4.45 -3.69 10.81
CA ARG A 129 5.17 -4.97 10.97
C ARG A 129 5.59 -5.54 9.64
N THR A 130 4.65 -5.67 8.71
CA THR A 130 4.92 -6.19 7.36
C THR A 130 5.94 -5.33 6.63
N MET A 131 5.81 -4.00 6.71
CA MET A 131 6.77 -3.08 6.09
C MET A 131 8.17 -3.25 6.68
N PHE A 132 8.29 -3.37 8.00
CA PHE A 132 9.58 -3.53 8.66
C PHE A 132 10.23 -4.87 8.34
N SER A 133 9.48 -5.97 8.41
CA SER A 133 9.97 -7.29 8.04
C SER A 133 10.44 -7.35 6.58
N GLN A 134 9.71 -6.74 5.66
CA GLN A 134 10.13 -6.63 4.25
C GLN A 134 11.42 -5.81 4.10
N PHE A 135 11.52 -4.69 4.82
CA PHE A 135 12.73 -3.87 4.80
C PHE A 135 13.96 -4.62 5.33
N ILE A 136 13.82 -5.41 6.41
CA ILE A 136 14.93 -6.23 6.91
C ILE A 136 15.35 -7.28 5.88
N LYS A 137 14.40 -7.95 5.21
CA LYS A 137 14.70 -8.87 4.09
C LYS A 137 15.42 -8.18 2.93
N ASP A 138 15.05 -6.93 2.63
CA ASP A 138 15.75 -6.11 1.63
C ASP A 138 17.20 -5.83 2.08
N VAL A 139 17.44 -5.55 3.36
CA VAL A 139 18.80 -5.33 3.88
C VAL A 139 19.63 -6.61 3.83
N GLU A 140 19.06 -7.74 4.25
CA GLU A 140 19.72 -9.05 4.23
C GLU A 140 20.14 -9.46 2.80
N SER A 141 19.26 -9.29 1.82
CA SER A 141 19.53 -9.62 0.41
C SER A 141 20.60 -8.73 -0.26
N HIS A 142 20.88 -7.58 0.36
CA HIS A 142 21.88 -6.60 -0.10
C HIS A 142 23.07 -6.45 0.87
N GLU A 143 23.18 -7.36 1.85
CA GLU A 143 24.23 -7.47 2.88
C GLU A 143 24.29 -6.32 3.90
N THR A 144 24.11 -5.06 3.47
CA THR A 144 24.20 -3.88 4.33
C THR A 144 23.18 -2.82 3.93
N VAL A 145 22.74 -2.01 4.90
CA VAL A 145 21.82 -0.88 4.64
C VAL A 145 22.39 0.13 3.65
N SER A 146 23.72 0.34 3.64
CA SER A 146 24.39 1.23 2.69
C SER A 146 24.33 0.71 1.26
N ARG A 147 24.56 -0.59 1.05
CA ARG A 147 24.45 -1.21 -0.28
C ARG A 147 23.01 -1.23 -0.77
N LEU A 148 22.05 -1.52 0.11
CA LEU A 148 20.63 -1.40 -0.20
C LEU A 148 20.28 0.03 -0.65
N ARG A 149 20.76 1.05 0.07
CA ARG A 149 20.54 2.46 -0.29
C ARG A 149 21.08 2.77 -1.70
N SER A 150 22.33 2.40 -2.00
CA SER A 150 22.91 2.62 -3.32
C SER A 150 22.12 1.91 -4.42
N ARG A 151 21.66 0.69 -4.16
CA ARG A 151 20.84 -0.07 -5.11
C ARG A 151 19.48 0.59 -5.33
N ILE A 152 18.82 1.04 -4.25
CA ILE A 152 17.56 1.80 -4.33
C ILE A 152 17.75 3.05 -5.20
N GLU A 153 18.78 3.86 -4.93
CA GLU A 153 19.06 5.07 -5.68
C GLU A 153 19.27 4.78 -7.18
N GLN A 154 20.07 3.76 -7.50
CA GLN A 154 20.26 3.32 -8.88
C GLN A 154 18.94 2.91 -9.56
N VAL A 155 18.11 2.11 -8.90
CA VAL A 155 16.81 1.68 -9.46
C VAL A 155 15.90 2.89 -9.69
N LEU A 156 15.85 3.82 -8.73
CA LEU A 156 15.04 5.03 -8.86
C LEU A 156 15.53 5.94 -9.99
N ASP A 157 16.83 6.12 -10.15
CA ASP A 157 17.41 6.94 -11.23
C ASP A 157 17.13 6.33 -12.61
N ASN A 158 17.17 5.00 -12.70
CA ASN A 158 16.80 4.28 -13.92
C ASN A 158 15.31 4.47 -14.25
N ILE A 159 14.42 4.38 -13.26
CA ILE A 159 12.98 4.63 -13.45
C ILE A 159 12.74 6.07 -13.90
N VAL A 160 13.34 7.05 -13.23
CA VAL A 160 13.17 8.47 -13.56
C VAL A 160 13.66 8.75 -14.98
N SER A 161 14.83 8.22 -15.35
CA SER A 161 15.38 8.41 -16.69
C SER A 161 14.53 7.73 -17.75
N HIS A 162 14.08 6.48 -17.50
CA HIS A 162 13.17 5.76 -18.40
C HIS A 162 11.89 6.56 -18.68
N ILE A 163 11.23 7.08 -17.63
CA ILE A 163 10.01 7.88 -17.83
C ILE A 163 10.35 9.18 -18.56
N ARG A 164 11.29 9.97 -18.04
CA ARG A 164 11.61 11.31 -18.56
C ARG A 164 12.04 11.30 -20.02
N ASP A 165 12.84 10.31 -20.39
CA ASP A 165 13.52 10.25 -21.68
C ASP A 165 12.70 9.46 -22.73
N HIS A 166 11.55 8.89 -22.35
CA HIS A 166 10.63 8.26 -23.29
C HIS A 166 9.99 9.30 -24.24
N SER A 167 9.94 8.99 -25.52
CA SER A 167 9.44 9.90 -26.57
C SER A 167 8.01 10.39 -26.31
N SER A 168 7.11 9.50 -25.88
CA SER A 168 5.74 9.86 -25.46
C SER A 168 5.64 10.88 -24.33
N MET A 169 6.66 11.02 -23.48
CA MET A 169 6.63 12.06 -22.45
C MET A 169 6.88 13.46 -23.01
N GLN A 170 7.36 13.59 -24.25
CA GLN A 170 7.39 14.87 -24.96
C GLN A 170 5.97 15.30 -25.35
N SER A 171 5.15 14.39 -25.91
CA SER A 171 3.77 14.73 -26.24
C SER A 171 2.94 15.06 -25.00
N PHE A 172 3.16 14.38 -23.87
CA PHE A 172 2.52 14.75 -22.60
C PHE A 172 2.90 16.17 -22.13
N ARG A 173 4.16 16.58 -22.34
CA ARG A 173 4.65 17.92 -22.02
C ARG A 173 4.00 18.99 -22.87
N ASP A 174 3.87 18.72 -24.16
CA ASP A 174 3.44 19.71 -25.16
C ASP A 174 1.90 19.76 -25.28
N ASN A 175 1.18 18.74 -24.81
CA ASN A 175 -0.28 18.71 -24.84
C ASN A 175 -0.88 19.80 -23.93
N MET A 176 -1.82 20.57 -24.46
CA MET A 176 -2.51 21.64 -23.73
C MET A 176 -3.74 21.16 -22.95
N PHE A 177 -4.26 19.96 -23.22
CA PHE A 177 -5.43 19.37 -22.57
C PHE A 177 -6.67 20.29 -22.61
N GLU A 178 -6.93 20.88 -23.78
CA GLU A 178 -7.96 21.92 -23.95
C GLU A 178 -9.36 21.43 -23.56
N GLU A 179 -9.70 20.18 -23.89
CA GLU A 179 -11.00 19.58 -23.56
C GLU A 179 -11.13 19.33 -22.04
N GLU A 180 -10.09 18.80 -21.39
CA GLU A 180 -10.07 18.65 -19.94
C GLU A 180 -10.17 20.00 -19.22
N ILE A 181 -9.50 21.03 -19.76
CA ILE A 181 -9.56 22.40 -19.23
C ILE A 181 -10.98 22.94 -19.36
N LYS A 182 -11.59 22.79 -20.54
CA LYS A 182 -12.94 23.25 -20.82
C LYS A 182 -13.95 22.56 -19.91
N PHE A 183 -13.86 21.24 -19.79
CA PHE A 183 -14.72 20.45 -18.89
C PHE A 183 -14.56 20.87 -17.43
N ARG A 184 -13.32 21.02 -16.94
CA ARG A 184 -13.08 21.42 -15.55
C ARG A 184 -13.65 22.82 -15.27
N LYS A 185 -13.52 23.76 -16.21
CA LYS A 185 -14.04 25.13 -16.09
C LYS A 185 -15.57 25.19 -16.13
N SER A 186 -16.22 24.34 -16.93
CA SER A 186 -17.68 24.27 -17.02
C SER A 186 -18.33 23.40 -15.93
N SER A 187 -17.52 22.62 -15.20
CA SER A 187 -17.99 21.72 -14.15
C SER A 187 -18.72 22.50 -13.03
N PRO A 188 -19.93 22.07 -12.64
CA PRO A 188 -20.71 22.75 -11.59
C PRO A 188 -20.15 22.47 -10.19
N TYR A 189 -19.28 21.47 -10.04
CA TYR A 189 -18.68 21.11 -8.77
C TYR A 189 -17.68 22.19 -8.34
N LYS A 190 -17.69 22.58 -7.07
CA LYS A 190 -16.74 23.57 -6.57
C LYS A 190 -15.85 22.93 -5.53
N THR A 191 -14.60 23.37 -5.50
CA THR A 191 -13.74 23.13 -4.35
C THR A 191 -14.24 24.04 -3.24
N SER A 192 -15.00 23.49 -2.31
CA SER A 192 -15.50 24.27 -1.18
C SER A 192 -15.66 23.38 0.03
N GLY A 193 -14.95 23.70 1.11
CA GLY A 193 -15.22 23.16 2.43
C GLY A 193 -13.99 22.59 3.12
N GLU A 194 -13.96 22.77 4.44
CA GLU A 194 -13.03 22.08 5.33
C GLU A 194 -13.71 20.83 5.87
N LEU A 195 -13.08 19.67 5.68
CA LEU A 195 -13.56 18.39 6.22
C LEU A 195 -13.34 18.31 7.74
N TYR A 196 -12.18 18.74 8.21
CA TYR A 196 -11.72 18.56 9.59
C TYR A 196 -12.15 19.73 10.47
N LYS A 197 -13.42 19.72 10.89
CA LYS A 197 -14.02 20.72 11.77
C LYS A 197 -15.06 20.07 12.68
N LYS A 198 -15.35 20.72 13.81
CA LYS A 198 -16.24 20.18 14.85
C LYS A 198 -17.65 19.85 14.31
N GLU A 199 -18.16 20.63 13.36
CA GLU A 199 -19.51 20.41 12.78
C GLU A 199 -19.60 19.13 11.96
N ASN A 200 -18.48 18.51 11.62
CA ASN A 200 -18.41 17.25 10.89
C ASN A 200 -18.16 16.04 11.79
N GLN A 201 -18.10 16.23 13.11
CA GLN A 201 -18.01 15.14 14.07
C GLN A 201 -19.18 14.16 13.89
N ASP A 202 -18.86 12.87 13.90
CA ASP A 202 -19.74 11.71 13.79
C ASP A 202 -20.57 11.63 12.50
N LYS A 203 -20.32 12.54 11.55
CA LYS A 203 -20.94 12.47 10.21
C LYS A 203 -20.29 11.40 9.36
N LEU A 204 -21.09 10.86 8.45
CA LEU A 204 -20.71 9.86 7.46
C LEU A 204 -20.41 10.52 6.12
N PHE A 205 -19.40 9.98 5.43
CA PHE A 205 -18.90 10.50 4.16
C PHE A 205 -18.59 9.37 3.19
N ILE A 206 -18.53 9.73 1.90
CA ILE A 206 -17.96 8.90 0.84
C ILE A 206 -16.68 9.59 0.35
N SER A 207 -15.57 8.87 0.32
CA SER A 207 -14.34 9.28 -0.35
C SER A 207 -14.25 8.57 -1.70
N VAL A 208 -13.96 9.34 -2.75
CA VAL A 208 -13.55 8.82 -4.06
C VAL A 208 -12.16 9.36 -4.34
N ASP A 209 -11.17 8.48 -4.30
CA ASP A 209 -9.74 8.79 -4.39
C ASP A 209 -9.12 8.10 -5.61
N ILE A 210 -8.30 8.78 -6.39
CA ILE A 210 -7.55 8.13 -7.48
C ILE A 210 -6.41 7.31 -6.88
N ASN A 211 -6.47 5.99 -7.05
CA ASN A 211 -5.41 5.09 -6.63
C ASN A 211 -4.09 5.51 -7.27
N LYS A 212 -3.06 5.81 -6.45
CA LYS A 212 -1.72 6.16 -6.92
C LYS A 212 -1.76 7.20 -8.06
N ALA A 213 -2.48 8.32 -7.85
CA ALA A 213 -2.83 9.31 -8.88
C ALA A 213 -1.74 9.59 -9.92
N SER A 214 -0.51 9.92 -9.51
CA SER A 214 0.58 10.20 -10.46
C SER A 214 0.87 9.06 -11.43
N TYR A 215 0.83 7.80 -10.98
CA TYR A 215 1.04 6.64 -11.84
C TYR A 215 -0.15 6.43 -12.77
N ASN A 216 -1.36 6.37 -12.22
CA ASN A 216 -2.57 6.04 -12.99
C ASN A 216 -2.91 7.13 -14.02
N ILE A 217 -2.68 8.41 -13.71
CA ILE A 217 -2.88 9.51 -14.65
C ILE A 217 -1.88 9.44 -15.81
N LEU A 218 -0.58 9.31 -15.52
CA LEU A 218 0.42 9.22 -16.59
C LEU A 218 0.20 7.98 -17.47
N LYS A 219 -0.07 6.83 -16.85
CA LYS A 219 -0.35 5.59 -17.54
C LYS A 219 -1.64 5.66 -18.39
N TYR A 220 -2.66 6.38 -17.95
CA TYR A 220 -3.89 6.53 -18.74
C TYR A 220 -3.61 7.17 -20.11
N TYR A 221 -2.76 8.20 -20.15
CA TYR A 221 -2.43 8.89 -21.39
C TYR A 221 -1.31 8.20 -22.18
N HIS A 222 -0.35 7.57 -21.48
CA HIS A 222 0.85 7.00 -22.08
C HIS A 222 1.20 5.64 -21.45
N PRO A 223 0.37 4.60 -21.65
CA PRO A 223 0.58 3.28 -21.05
C PRO A 223 1.88 2.61 -21.51
N GLU A 224 2.38 2.94 -22.69
CA GLU A 224 3.63 2.43 -23.27
C GLU A 224 4.86 2.81 -22.42
N VAL A 225 4.85 3.98 -21.76
CA VAL A 225 5.95 4.40 -20.87
C VAL A 225 6.07 3.45 -19.67
N PHE A 226 4.98 2.80 -19.29
CA PHE A 226 4.92 1.85 -18.19
C PHE A 226 4.86 0.40 -18.68
N ASN A 227 5.28 0.14 -19.94
CA ASN A 227 5.26 -1.18 -20.57
C ASN A 227 3.87 -1.86 -20.52
N HIS A 228 2.80 -1.07 -20.52
CA HIS A 228 1.42 -1.53 -20.33
C HIS A 228 1.17 -2.33 -19.03
N LEU A 229 2.06 -2.23 -18.05
CA LEU A 229 1.91 -2.93 -16.77
C LEU A 229 0.72 -2.38 -15.98
N SER A 230 0.06 -3.25 -15.23
CA SER A 230 -1.19 -2.90 -14.56
C SER A 230 -0.95 -2.03 -13.33
N THR A 231 0.16 -2.26 -12.65
CA THR A 231 0.45 -1.68 -11.34
C THR A 231 1.82 -1.00 -11.26
N TRP A 232 1.94 -0.05 -10.32
CA TRP A 232 3.22 0.55 -9.95
C TRP A 232 4.23 -0.50 -9.52
N GLU A 233 3.78 -1.51 -8.80
CA GLU A 233 4.59 -2.58 -8.24
C GLU A 233 5.23 -3.41 -9.35
N GLU A 234 4.46 -3.87 -10.33
CA GLU A 234 5.00 -4.57 -11.50
C GLU A 234 6.01 -3.72 -12.26
N PHE A 235 5.70 -2.43 -12.46
CA PHE A 235 6.58 -1.50 -13.15
C PHE A 235 7.89 -1.27 -12.42
N VAL A 236 7.89 -1.13 -11.09
CA VAL A 236 9.11 -0.99 -10.31
C VAL A 236 9.94 -2.28 -10.32
N LEU A 237 9.28 -3.43 -10.18
CA LEU A 237 9.95 -4.72 -10.14
C LEU A 237 10.70 -5.02 -11.45
N SER A 238 10.23 -4.51 -12.59
CA SER A 238 10.96 -4.67 -13.87
C SER A 238 12.34 -3.98 -13.89
N PHE A 239 12.63 -3.06 -12.97
CA PHE A 239 13.95 -2.42 -12.83
C PHE A 239 14.84 -3.07 -11.76
N CYS A 240 14.29 -3.97 -10.93
CA CYS A 240 15.02 -4.56 -9.82
C CYS A 240 15.92 -5.73 -10.23
N GLY A 241 15.67 -6.36 -11.39
CA GLY A 241 16.45 -7.51 -11.86
C GLY A 241 16.15 -8.77 -11.05
N ASP A 242 17.19 -9.54 -10.74
CA ASP A 242 17.16 -10.80 -10.00
C ASP A 242 16.96 -10.63 -8.48
N LYS A 243 17.23 -9.44 -7.95
CA LYS A 243 17.05 -9.10 -6.54
C LYS A 243 15.92 -8.07 -6.37
N PRO A 244 14.67 -8.50 -6.12
CA PRO A 244 13.57 -7.59 -5.87
C PRO A 244 13.82 -6.78 -4.59
N ILE A 245 13.32 -5.54 -4.58
CA ILE A 245 13.43 -4.63 -3.43
C ILE A 245 12.02 -4.24 -3.01
N HIS A 246 11.53 -4.85 -1.94
CA HIS A 246 10.14 -4.72 -1.50
C HIS A 246 9.78 -3.30 -1.04
N ILE A 247 10.73 -2.56 -0.44
CA ILE A 247 10.47 -1.20 0.02
C ILE A 247 10.14 -0.24 -1.14
N LEU A 248 10.62 -0.50 -2.36
CA LEU A 248 10.33 0.33 -3.54
C LEU A 248 8.87 0.19 -4.00
N THR A 249 8.25 -0.96 -3.77
CA THR A 249 6.88 -1.25 -4.19
C THR A 249 5.87 -0.80 -3.14
N SER A 250 6.17 -1.02 -1.85
CA SER A 250 5.27 -0.70 -0.74
C SER A 250 5.31 0.78 -0.29
N SER A 251 6.41 1.51 -0.53
CA SER A 251 6.54 2.88 -0.06
C SER A 251 5.79 3.92 -0.93
N LYS A 252 4.74 4.53 -0.34
CA LYS A 252 4.09 5.72 -0.91
C LYS A 252 5.08 6.88 -1.09
N ALA A 253 5.98 7.09 -0.14
CA ALA A 253 6.91 8.21 -0.15
C ALA A 253 7.94 8.09 -1.29
N ILE A 254 8.45 6.88 -1.53
CA ILE A 254 9.33 6.61 -2.66
C ILE A 254 8.59 6.86 -3.97
N ARG A 255 7.40 6.27 -4.15
CA ARG A 255 6.60 6.49 -5.37
C ARG A 255 6.36 7.97 -5.68
N VAL A 256 5.95 8.74 -4.66
CA VAL A 256 5.72 10.18 -4.81
C VAL A 256 6.99 10.92 -5.19
N ARG A 257 8.12 10.63 -4.53
CA ARG A 257 9.42 11.24 -4.85
C ARG A 257 9.84 10.91 -6.29
N THR A 258 9.79 9.64 -6.68
CA THR A 258 10.22 9.17 -8.00
C THR A 258 9.41 9.80 -9.11
N LEU A 259 8.07 9.79 -9.01
CA LEU A 259 7.21 10.41 -10.03
C LEU A 259 7.25 11.94 -9.98
N GLY A 260 7.50 12.53 -8.81
CA GLY A 260 7.72 13.97 -8.64
C GLY A 260 8.97 14.46 -9.37
N SER A 261 10.06 13.67 -9.38
CA SER A 261 11.31 14.00 -10.08
C SER A 261 11.17 14.11 -11.60
N VAL A 262 10.08 13.62 -12.19
CA VAL A 262 9.79 13.75 -13.62
C VAL A 262 9.18 15.13 -13.97
N ASN A 263 8.87 15.97 -12.96
CA ASN A 263 8.37 17.34 -13.11
C ASN A 263 7.00 17.49 -13.79
N PHE A 264 6.08 16.52 -13.57
CA PHE A 264 4.70 16.58 -14.06
C PHE A 264 3.64 16.90 -13.00
N GLU A 265 4.05 17.21 -11.76
CA GLU A 265 3.15 17.30 -10.60
C GLU A 265 1.95 18.23 -10.83
N LYS A 266 2.17 19.45 -11.33
CA LYS A 266 1.08 20.42 -11.56
C LYS A 266 0.07 19.91 -12.59
N ARG A 267 0.56 19.30 -13.67
CA ARG A 267 -0.26 18.78 -14.77
C ARG A 267 -1.04 17.54 -14.32
N ILE A 268 -0.38 16.62 -13.62
CA ILE A 268 -1.01 15.45 -12.99
C ILE A 268 -2.10 15.90 -12.01
N SER A 269 -1.81 16.87 -11.14
CA SER A 269 -2.80 17.39 -10.19
C SER A 269 -4.02 18.00 -10.88
N PHE A 270 -3.81 18.71 -12.00
CA PHE A 270 -4.88 19.23 -12.83
C PHE A 270 -5.74 18.10 -13.43
N LEU A 271 -5.09 17.10 -14.03
CA LEU A 271 -5.77 15.97 -14.67
C LEU A 271 -6.51 15.10 -13.65
N ALA A 272 -5.93 14.87 -12.47
CA ALA A 272 -6.58 14.17 -11.37
C ALA A 272 -7.91 14.84 -10.98
N GLU A 273 -7.91 16.16 -10.83
CA GLU A 273 -9.13 16.91 -10.53
C GLU A 273 -10.16 16.81 -11.67
N TYR A 274 -9.71 16.81 -12.93
CA TYR A 274 -10.57 16.56 -14.08
C TYR A 274 -11.25 15.19 -14.00
N PHE A 275 -10.51 14.12 -13.73
CA PHE A 275 -11.07 12.76 -13.61
C PHE A 275 -12.07 12.66 -12.46
N ILE A 276 -11.78 13.28 -11.32
CA ILE A 276 -12.71 13.36 -10.19
C ILE A 276 -14.02 14.02 -10.63
N ARG A 277 -13.96 15.20 -11.25
CA ARG A 277 -15.15 15.91 -11.73
C ARG A 277 -15.90 15.15 -12.81
N LYS A 278 -15.18 14.43 -13.67
CA LYS A 278 -15.76 13.59 -14.72
C LYS A 278 -16.60 12.48 -14.11
N VAL A 279 -16.07 11.74 -13.13
CA VAL A 279 -16.84 10.71 -12.40
C VAL A 279 -18.07 11.30 -11.72
N LEU A 280 -17.93 12.46 -11.05
CA LEU A 280 -19.09 13.10 -10.44
C LEU A 280 -20.18 13.45 -11.47
N HIS A 281 -19.79 13.90 -12.66
CA HIS A 281 -20.73 14.21 -13.75
C HIS A 281 -21.40 12.96 -14.32
N GLU A 282 -20.61 11.93 -14.66
CA GLU A 282 -21.09 10.64 -15.19
C GLU A 282 -22.09 9.97 -14.23
N MET A 283 -21.86 10.11 -12.92
CA MET A 283 -22.71 9.55 -11.88
C MET A 283 -23.90 10.44 -11.47
N ASN A 284 -24.05 11.60 -12.12
CA ASN A 284 -25.08 12.60 -11.83
C ASN A 284 -25.13 12.97 -10.34
N ILE A 285 -23.95 13.21 -9.75
CA ILE A 285 -23.84 13.62 -8.34
C ILE A 285 -24.38 15.04 -8.19
N THR A 286 -25.17 15.29 -7.15
CA THR A 286 -25.70 16.64 -6.91
C THR A 286 -24.56 17.54 -6.41
N PRO A 287 -24.32 18.73 -6.97
CA PRO A 287 -23.22 19.59 -6.53
C PRO A 287 -23.22 19.93 -5.03
N SER A 288 -24.41 20.02 -4.41
CA SER A 288 -24.55 20.29 -2.98
C SER A 288 -24.13 19.12 -2.07
N SER A 289 -24.00 17.90 -2.60
CA SER A 289 -23.51 16.76 -1.80
C SER A 289 -21.99 16.71 -1.73
N VAL A 290 -21.28 17.51 -2.55
CA VAL A 290 -19.82 17.59 -2.57
C VAL A 290 -19.33 18.52 -1.46
N LEU A 291 -18.56 17.98 -0.50
CA LEU A 291 -18.03 18.75 0.62
C LEU A 291 -16.59 19.21 0.43
N ASN A 292 -15.81 18.52 -0.40
CA ASN A 292 -14.43 18.89 -0.65
C ASN A 292 -13.94 18.20 -1.93
N ILE A 293 -13.16 18.91 -2.75
CA ILE A 293 -12.39 18.35 -3.85
C ILE A 293 -10.93 18.73 -3.61
N ALA A 294 -10.11 17.76 -3.23
CA ALA A 294 -8.69 17.93 -2.95
C ALA A 294 -7.88 17.15 -3.98
N LYS A 295 -7.57 17.80 -5.12
CA LYS A 295 -6.77 17.24 -6.22
C LYS A 295 -7.29 15.89 -6.73
N ASP A 296 -6.80 14.79 -6.16
CA ASP A 296 -7.08 13.39 -6.50
C ASP A 296 -8.17 12.74 -5.63
N GLU A 297 -8.72 13.45 -4.63
CA GLU A 297 -9.81 12.98 -3.76
C GLU A 297 -11.02 13.91 -3.82
N VAL A 298 -12.23 13.35 -3.83
CA VAL A 298 -13.47 14.07 -3.50
C VAL A 298 -14.16 13.43 -2.30
N ILE A 299 -14.69 14.29 -1.43
CA ILE A 299 -15.50 13.90 -0.28
C ILE A 299 -16.95 14.31 -0.53
N LEU A 300 -17.86 13.34 -0.41
CA LEU A 300 -19.29 13.52 -0.52
C LEU A 300 -19.99 13.25 0.82
N SER A 301 -21.14 13.88 1.01
CA SER A 301 -22.05 13.50 2.10
C SER A 301 -22.52 12.08 1.85
N TYR A 302 -22.56 11.26 2.89
CA TYR A 302 -22.95 9.87 2.73
C TYR A 302 -24.42 9.73 2.37
N ASP A 303 -24.67 8.98 1.30
CA ASP A 303 -25.96 8.47 0.87
C ASP A 303 -25.72 7.05 0.37
N GLN A 304 -26.45 6.06 0.90
CA GLN A 304 -26.19 4.65 0.62
C GLN A 304 -26.37 4.31 -0.86
N THR A 305 -27.39 4.88 -1.51
CA THR A 305 -27.62 4.69 -2.95
C THR A 305 -26.48 5.24 -3.77
N THR A 306 -26.01 6.45 -3.45
CA THR A 306 -24.87 7.09 -4.11
C THR A 306 -23.57 6.31 -3.89
N PHE A 307 -23.32 5.82 -2.66
CA PHE A 307 -22.17 4.97 -2.39
C PHE A 307 -22.18 3.71 -3.26
N HIS A 308 -23.28 2.95 -3.28
CA HIS A 308 -23.34 1.71 -4.07
C HIS A 308 -23.20 1.96 -5.57
N ARG A 309 -23.78 3.05 -6.09
CA ARG A 309 -23.60 3.44 -7.49
C ARG A 309 -22.13 3.73 -7.79
N LEU A 310 -21.46 4.55 -6.97
CA LEU A 310 -20.04 4.88 -7.14
C LEU A 310 -19.15 3.64 -6.99
N PHE A 311 -19.40 2.83 -5.97
CA PHE A 311 -18.63 1.63 -5.68
C PHE A 311 -18.71 0.64 -6.84
N ASN A 312 -19.92 0.32 -7.30
CA ASN A 312 -20.11 -0.64 -8.40
C ASN A 312 -19.65 -0.09 -9.76
N GLY A 313 -19.75 1.22 -9.98
CA GLY A 313 -19.39 1.84 -11.25
C GLY A 313 -17.91 2.17 -11.42
N HIS A 314 -17.20 2.50 -10.32
CA HIS A 314 -15.85 3.07 -10.40
C HIS A 314 -14.82 2.48 -9.43
N HIS A 315 -15.21 1.76 -8.37
CA HIS A 315 -14.22 1.16 -7.47
C HIS A 315 -13.40 0.10 -8.21
N GLY A 316 -12.08 0.21 -8.14
CA GLY A 316 -11.17 -0.71 -8.82
C GLY A 316 -9.75 -0.17 -8.97
N PRO A 317 -9.02 -0.57 -10.02
CA PRO A 317 -7.61 -0.17 -10.17
C PRO A 317 -7.39 1.35 -10.28
N PHE A 318 -8.36 2.10 -10.81
CA PHE A 318 -8.24 3.55 -11.01
C PHE A 318 -8.76 4.36 -9.81
N PHE A 319 -9.99 4.12 -9.35
CA PHE A 319 -10.56 4.80 -8.18
C PHE A 319 -10.72 3.85 -7.00
N ARG A 320 -10.52 4.38 -5.80
CA ARG A 320 -10.92 3.76 -4.54
C ARG A 320 -12.11 4.53 -4.00
N VAL A 321 -13.24 3.84 -3.90
CA VAL A 321 -14.47 4.35 -3.31
C VAL A 321 -14.64 3.75 -1.93
N GLU A 322 -14.68 4.59 -0.90
CA GLU A 322 -14.71 4.17 0.51
C GLU A 322 -15.73 5.00 1.30
N ALA A 323 -16.41 4.38 2.26
CA ALA A 323 -17.25 5.08 3.23
C ALA A 323 -16.51 5.25 4.55
N PHE A 324 -16.68 6.40 5.21
CA PHE A 324 -16.06 6.64 6.51
C PHE A 324 -16.88 7.55 7.42
N ARG A 325 -16.73 7.37 8.73
CA ARG A 325 -17.19 8.29 9.79
C ARG A 325 -16.04 9.16 10.24
N LEU A 326 -16.28 10.43 10.54
CA LEU A 326 -15.26 11.34 11.08
C LEU A 326 -15.43 11.52 12.59
N VAL A 327 -14.55 10.95 13.39
CA VAL A 327 -14.57 11.07 14.86
C VAL A 327 -13.59 12.13 15.31
N LYS A 328 -14.01 13.04 16.21
CA LYS A 328 -13.13 14.07 16.80
C LYS A 328 -12.58 13.59 18.15
N LEU A 329 -11.30 13.87 18.42
CA LEU A 329 -10.69 13.60 19.73
C LEU A 329 -10.98 14.71 20.78
N PRO A 330 -10.92 14.41 22.09
CA PRO A 330 -11.51 15.26 23.14
C PRO A 330 -10.92 16.67 23.34
N THR A 331 -9.67 16.94 22.98
CA THR A 331 -9.00 18.22 23.34
C THR A 331 -8.79 19.16 22.15
N TYR A 332 -8.28 18.64 21.04
CA TYR A 332 -7.88 19.43 19.87
C TYR A 332 -8.73 19.06 18.65
N ASP A 333 -8.58 19.80 17.55
CA ASP A 333 -9.15 19.47 16.24
C ASP A 333 -8.34 18.36 15.54
N TYR A 334 -8.20 17.26 16.27
CA TYR A 334 -7.62 16.00 15.83
C TYR A 334 -8.76 15.04 15.52
N PHE A 335 -8.61 14.30 14.42
CA PHE A 335 -9.69 13.48 13.91
C PHE A 335 -9.23 12.07 13.56
N VAL A 336 -10.16 11.13 13.61
CA VAL A 336 -10.01 9.76 13.12
C VAL A 336 -11.04 9.55 12.02
N LYS A 337 -10.59 9.19 10.82
CA LYS A 337 -11.47 8.60 9.80
C LYS A 337 -11.65 7.13 10.12
N GLU A 338 -12.86 6.71 10.45
CA GLU A 338 -13.22 5.32 10.66
C GLU A 338 -13.91 4.80 9.41
N TYR A 339 -13.18 4.01 8.62
CA TYR A 339 -13.67 3.41 7.39
C TYR A 339 -14.52 2.19 7.70
N PHE A 340 -15.62 2.04 6.98
CA PHE A 340 -16.56 0.93 7.15
C PHE A 340 -17.07 0.43 5.80
N GLN A 341 -17.57 -0.80 5.80
CA GLN A 341 -18.24 -1.37 4.64
C GLN A 341 -19.76 -1.25 4.83
N PRO A 342 -20.48 -0.53 3.96
CA PRO A 342 -21.94 -0.48 4.03
C PRO A 342 -22.54 -1.86 3.79
N VAL A 343 -23.19 -2.44 4.80
CA VAL A 343 -23.94 -3.69 4.66
C VAL A 343 -25.37 -3.38 4.19
N GLN A 344 -25.89 -4.16 3.25
CA GLN A 344 -27.28 -4.02 2.81
C GLN A 344 -28.22 -4.40 3.96
N GLY A 345 -29.16 -3.51 4.29
CA GLY A 345 -30.28 -3.83 5.20
C GLY A 345 -30.02 -3.73 6.70
N ILE A 346 -28.89 -3.16 7.14
CA ILE A 346 -28.64 -2.90 8.57
C ILE A 346 -28.93 -1.42 8.84
N ASP A 347 -29.83 -1.14 9.80
CA ASP A 347 -30.03 0.19 10.36
C ASP A 347 -28.68 0.77 10.83
N HIS A 348 -28.53 2.10 10.79
CA HIS A 348 -27.29 2.85 11.03
C HIS A 348 -26.51 2.56 12.34
N GLN A 349 -26.91 1.59 13.15
CA GLN A 349 -26.43 1.34 14.50
C GLN A 349 -25.31 0.28 14.62
N GLU A 350 -25.10 -0.60 13.63
CA GLU A 350 -23.98 -1.55 13.66
C GLU A 350 -23.03 -1.31 12.47
N ILE A 351 -22.18 -0.29 12.60
CA ILE A 351 -21.12 -0.02 11.64
C ILE A 351 -19.87 -0.81 12.02
N GLU A 352 -19.51 -1.82 11.24
CA GLU A 352 -18.23 -2.52 11.38
C GLU A 352 -17.09 -1.66 10.83
N ILE A 353 -16.15 -1.27 11.71
CA ILE A 353 -14.98 -0.47 11.32
C ILE A 353 -13.87 -1.39 10.81
N ILE A 354 -13.51 -1.24 9.53
CA ILE A 354 -12.50 -2.06 8.85
C ILE A 354 -11.11 -1.42 8.82
N ARG A 355 -11.03 -0.08 8.91
CA ARG A 355 -9.76 0.66 8.89
C ARG A 355 -9.91 1.99 9.59
N ARG A 356 -8.82 2.50 10.14
CA ARG A 356 -8.78 3.81 10.82
C ARG A 356 -7.61 4.63 10.31
N GLU A 357 -7.81 5.94 10.20
CA GLU A 357 -6.74 6.88 9.85
C GLU A 357 -6.79 8.12 10.73
N PHE A 358 -5.69 8.40 11.43
CA PHE A 358 -5.53 9.63 12.19
C PHE A 358 -5.18 10.82 11.27
N ARG A 359 -5.79 11.97 11.56
CA ARG A 359 -5.71 13.18 10.75
C ARG A 359 -5.55 14.43 11.63
N CYS A 360 -4.79 15.39 11.12
CA CYS A 360 -4.46 16.65 11.79
C CYS A 360 -3.68 16.53 13.11
N ILE A 361 -2.99 15.39 13.34
CA ILE A 361 -2.26 15.14 14.59
C ILE A 361 -0.76 15.40 14.37
N PRO A 362 -0.13 16.31 15.14
CA PRO A 362 1.32 16.44 15.16
C PRO A 362 1.98 15.10 15.54
N LEU A 363 3.09 14.78 14.87
CA LEU A 363 3.81 13.51 15.07
C LEU A 363 4.12 13.23 16.55
N ILE A 364 4.50 14.27 17.30
CA ILE A 364 4.84 14.21 18.73
C ILE A 364 3.70 13.72 19.63
N PHE A 365 2.46 13.82 19.16
CA PHE A 365 1.26 13.48 19.92
C PHE A 365 0.56 12.22 19.42
N LEU A 366 1.02 11.64 18.31
CA LEU A 366 0.30 10.57 17.64
C LEU A 366 0.10 9.34 18.53
N MET A 367 1.13 8.92 19.27
CA MET A 367 1.04 7.74 20.15
C MET A 367 0.03 7.96 21.27
N GLN A 368 0.06 9.13 21.91
CA GLN A 368 -0.92 9.53 22.92
C GLN A 368 -2.34 9.53 22.34
N CYS A 369 -2.52 10.06 21.13
CA CYS A 369 -3.83 10.10 20.47
C CYS A 369 -4.36 8.70 20.13
N ILE A 370 -3.48 7.78 19.70
CA ILE A 370 -3.85 6.38 19.47
C ILE A 370 -4.33 5.75 20.77
N LYS A 371 -3.54 5.86 21.86
CA LYS A 371 -3.91 5.29 23.17
C LYS A 371 -5.22 5.86 23.70
N GLN A 372 -5.38 7.19 23.62
CA GLN A 372 -6.61 7.85 24.03
C GLN A 372 -7.83 7.35 23.26
N TYR A 373 -7.71 7.25 21.93
CA TYR A 373 -8.78 6.74 21.08
C TYR A 373 -9.11 5.28 21.37
N GLU A 374 -8.11 4.46 21.66
CA GLU A 374 -8.26 3.04 22.00
C GLU A 374 -8.68 2.78 23.46
N GLY A 375 -8.82 3.82 24.29
CA GLY A 375 -9.09 3.69 25.72
C GLY A 375 -7.96 3.00 26.51
N LYS A 376 -6.72 3.08 26.01
CA LYS A 376 -5.53 2.49 26.64
C LYS A 376 -4.80 3.54 27.49
N LEU A 377 -4.08 3.06 28.50
CA LEU A 377 -3.20 3.91 29.31
C LEU A 377 -2.09 4.53 28.44
N ILE A 378 -1.89 5.84 28.60
CA ILE A 378 -0.77 6.59 28.00
C ILE A 378 0.46 6.41 28.89
N LEU A 379 1.50 5.80 28.34
CA LEU A 379 2.74 5.51 29.04
C LEU A 379 3.78 6.62 28.83
N GLU A 380 4.85 6.61 29.64
CA GLU A 380 5.96 7.54 29.46
C GLU A 380 6.55 7.49 28.04
N ILE A 381 6.69 6.29 27.46
CA ILE A 381 7.21 6.09 26.10
C ILE A 381 6.35 6.74 24.99
N ASP A 382 5.05 6.92 25.22
CA ASP A 382 4.13 7.60 24.29
C ASP A 382 4.35 9.12 24.28
N ARG A 383 5.02 9.65 25.30
CA ARG A 383 5.37 11.06 25.47
C ARG A 383 6.81 11.37 25.06
N LYS A 384 7.57 10.36 24.64
CA LYS A 384 8.96 10.51 24.23
C LYS A 384 9.07 10.92 22.77
N ILE A 385 9.99 11.86 22.50
CA ILE A 385 10.22 12.42 21.16
C ILE A 385 11.72 12.62 20.92
N THR A 386 12.15 12.49 19.67
CA THR A 386 13.48 12.98 19.27
C THR A 386 13.40 14.45 18.90
N VAL A 387 14.10 15.31 19.64
CA VAL A 387 14.22 16.75 19.33
C VAL A 387 15.24 16.99 18.22
N GLU A 388 15.31 18.22 17.69
CA GLU A 388 16.19 18.57 16.56
C GLU A 388 17.67 18.26 16.80
N THR A 389 18.11 18.30 18.06
CA THR A 389 19.49 17.96 18.47
C THR A 389 19.78 16.45 18.44
N GLY A 390 18.78 15.61 18.16
CA GLY A 390 18.88 14.15 18.18
C GLY A 390 18.70 13.53 19.58
N GLN A 391 18.56 14.35 20.62
CA GLN A 391 18.28 13.89 21.98
C GLN A 391 16.84 13.40 22.12
N VAL A 392 16.62 12.46 23.04
CA VAL A 392 15.27 12.02 23.42
C VAL A 392 14.79 12.87 24.59
N ALA A 393 13.65 13.54 24.41
CA ALA A 393 12.95 14.27 25.46
C ALA A 393 11.62 13.58 25.79
N THR A 394 11.10 13.82 26.99
CA THR A 394 9.79 13.33 27.44
C THR A 394 8.92 14.53 27.79
N LEU A 395 7.66 14.54 27.35
CA LEU A 395 6.70 15.56 27.81
C LEU A 395 6.32 15.27 29.27
N ASP A 396 6.29 16.32 30.10
CA ASP A 396 6.01 16.21 31.54
C ASP A 396 4.62 15.64 31.84
N GLU A 397 3.63 15.96 30.99
CA GLU A 397 2.23 15.57 31.13
C GLU A 397 1.67 15.00 29.82
N SER A 398 0.53 14.30 29.92
CA SER A 398 -0.23 13.92 28.73
C SER A 398 -0.97 15.14 28.16
N ILE A 399 -1.29 15.10 26.87
CA ILE A 399 -2.13 16.13 26.23
C ILE A 399 -3.64 15.94 26.46
N PHE A 400 -4.03 14.93 27.26
CA PHE A 400 -5.41 14.56 27.58
C PHE A 400 -5.69 14.60 29.08
#